data_AF-B8LEY6-F1
#
_entry.id   AF-B8LEY6-F1
#
_cell.length_a   1.000
_cell.length_b   1.000
_cell.length_c   1.000
_cell.angle_alpha   90.00
_cell.angle_beta   90.00
_cell.angle_gamma   90.00
#
_symmetry.space_group_name_H-M   'P 1'
#
loop_
_entity.id
_entity.type
_entity.pdbx_description
1 polymer ?
#
loop_
_entity_poly.entity_id
_entity_poly.type
_entity_poly.pdbx_seq_one_letter_code
_entity_poly.pdbx_strand_id
1 'polypeptide(L)'
;MKQTNINVTPHPKIWARLVLIITVPVYVTLLFWMLCNSTVPSSTSTVDHPLLAKSMASNSDSTIHGQSLRNKQHQQYEQLATQIANKWNITTPHGIALLTQQFYKPLSDYNPLADFLHFHHIAKTGGTTISDILNATLGTSGDAGGFGGGGGIMPGSDRSGFFDQKKFHATILANGRQRSNITGSNGTNQGGLHYVASYGHTRLRPIHGPNRTNLAQFFEQYFQLLPRPKRLRSLAMLREPTDLRASTHAMAMCAINGRVNTFNWRREKKGLPRVCTPKEGLNISSLIDDHNAKALRKCGDVSGSAKQLNKLEQMVCNKGPSSIDYCRGASELLSSEAYQHMRSMYKSLMGRYFARQEMGVVNYISIENSVKRNDPGGFSMDEVVHWVEEYTLIDLGGLDVNIESSPYDCRKLLKGMSGGRPINTAPTKATAEPDFLWFGITERMHESTCLLFYALGVKPLPEIPRERVVNCSPTSWWNNEERHIVREREQADYAIWRTANAMLDVRVWMMREEVIRKMENGEGWLSVEERDRLNAFVEAGCVG
;
A
#
# COMPACT_ATOMS: atom_id res chain seq x y z
N MET A 1 3.75 -67.23 53.60
CA MET A 1 3.28 -66.40 52.48
C MET A 1 2.61 -65.14 53.03
N LYS A 2 3.28 -64.00 52.91
CA LYS A 2 2.74 -62.63 52.77
C LYS A 2 3.95 -61.69 52.72
N GLN A 3 4.24 -61.13 51.55
CA GLN A 3 5.26 -60.10 51.38
C GLN A 3 4.57 -58.87 50.81
N THR A 4 4.58 -57.81 51.60
CA THR A 4 4.07 -56.48 51.31
C THR A 4 5.05 -55.75 50.38
N ASN A 5 4.59 -55.32 49.21
CA ASN A 5 5.31 -54.35 48.38
C ASN A 5 4.61 -52.98 48.50
N ILE A 6 5.37 -52.01 48.99
CA ILE A 6 4.96 -50.61 49.14
C ILE A 6 5.26 -49.90 47.81
N ASN A 7 4.24 -49.27 47.24
CA ASN A 7 4.31 -48.48 46.03
C ASN A 7 4.68 -47.03 46.40
N VAL A 8 5.81 -46.50 45.92
CA VAL A 8 6.21 -45.09 46.13
C VAL A 8 6.21 -44.37 44.79
N THR A 9 5.19 -43.56 44.54
CA THR A 9 5.14 -42.58 43.45
C THR A 9 5.84 -41.28 43.88
N PRO A 10 6.78 -40.72 43.11
CA PRO A 10 7.48 -39.49 43.49
C PRO A 10 6.60 -38.25 43.26
N HIS A 11 6.54 -37.38 44.28
CA HIS A 11 5.70 -36.19 44.31
C HIS A 11 6.32 -35.04 43.47
N PRO A 12 5.57 -34.40 42.55
CA PRO A 12 6.10 -33.39 41.60
C PRO A 12 6.67 -32.11 42.25
N LYS A 13 6.45 -31.89 43.54
CA LYS A 13 6.97 -30.74 44.29
C LYS A 13 8.47 -30.86 44.63
N ILE A 14 9.01 -32.08 44.64
CA ILE A 14 10.43 -32.33 44.94
C ILE A 14 11.30 -32.00 43.72
N TRP A 15 10.85 -32.34 42.52
CA TRP A 15 11.54 -32.00 41.27
C TRP A 15 11.59 -30.49 41.01
N ALA A 16 10.50 -29.77 41.27
CA ALA A 16 10.48 -28.31 41.14
C ALA A 16 11.48 -27.62 42.09
N ARG A 17 11.65 -28.14 43.32
CA ARG A 17 12.63 -27.61 44.28
C ARG A 17 14.07 -27.95 43.89
N LEU A 18 14.33 -29.14 43.37
CA LEU A 18 15.66 -29.55 42.89
C LEU A 18 16.12 -28.73 41.67
N VAL A 19 15.22 -28.45 40.72
CA VAL A 19 15.53 -27.59 39.57
C VAL A 19 15.85 -26.16 40.03
N LEU A 20 15.11 -25.63 41.00
CA LEU A 20 15.32 -24.27 41.51
C LEU A 20 16.61 -24.13 42.34
N ILE A 21 17.00 -25.18 43.07
CA ILE A 21 18.26 -25.22 43.85
C ILE A 21 19.49 -25.33 42.94
N ILE A 22 19.39 -26.00 41.79
CA ILE A 22 20.54 -26.21 40.89
C ILE A 22 20.70 -25.07 39.87
N THR A 23 19.60 -24.53 39.34
CA THR A 23 19.66 -23.55 38.23
C THR A 23 19.98 -22.13 38.69
N VAL A 24 19.51 -21.74 39.88
CA VAL A 24 19.71 -20.37 40.39
C VAL A 24 21.18 -20.09 40.76
N PRO A 25 21.92 -20.97 41.45
CA PRO A 25 23.33 -20.72 41.76
C PRO A 25 24.21 -20.63 40.51
N VAL A 26 23.94 -21.47 39.49
CA VAL A 26 24.69 -21.48 38.22
C VAL A 26 24.52 -20.17 37.47
N TYR A 27 23.30 -19.64 37.40
CA TYR A 27 23.04 -18.34 36.77
C TYR A 27 23.67 -17.18 37.52
N VAL A 28 23.64 -17.20 38.86
CA VAL A 28 24.26 -16.16 39.69
C VAL A 28 25.79 -16.20 39.54
N THR A 29 26.42 -17.38 39.49
CA THR A 29 27.86 -17.50 39.25
C THR A 29 28.29 -17.04 37.86
N LEU A 30 27.49 -17.29 36.82
CA LEU A 30 27.77 -16.82 35.46
C LEU A 30 27.64 -15.29 35.33
N LEU A 31 26.63 -14.70 35.99
CA LEU A 31 26.47 -13.24 36.06
C LEU A 31 27.60 -12.58 36.85
N PHE A 32 28.04 -13.18 37.96
CA PHE A 32 29.18 -12.69 38.73
C PHE A 32 30.49 -12.79 37.94
N TRP A 33 30.68 -13.85 37.15
CA TRP A 33 31.86 -14.01 36.30
C TRP A 33 31.90 -12.99 35.15
N MET A 34 30.75 -12.68 34.54
CA MET A 34 30.65 -11.63 33.51
C MET A 34 30.87 -10.21 34.08
N LEU A 35 30.42 -9.95 35.31
CA LEU A 35 30.61 -8.67 35.97
C LEU A 35 32.05 -8.49 36.52
N CYS A 36 32.71 -9.56 36.95
CA CYS A 36 34.10 -9.50 37.42
C CYS A 36 35.15 -9.47 36.29
N ASN A 37 34.83 -9.89 35.06
CA ASN A 37 35.74 -9.78 33.91
C ASN A 37 35.64 -8.44 33.16
N SER A 38 34.86 -7.48 33.65
CA SER A 38 34.76 -6.12 33.12
C SER A 38 35.73 -5.17 33.85
N THR A 39 37.00 -5.54 33.93
CA THR A 39 38.06 -4.63 34.41
C THR A 39 38.82 -4.06 33.21
N VAL A 40 38.58 -2.78 32.95
CA VAL A 40 39.44 -1.92 32.12
C VAL A 40 40.82 -1.85 32.79
N PRO A 41 41.94 -2.21 32.12
CA PRO A 41 43.25 -1.91 32.65
C PRO A 41 43.59 -0.45 32.31
N SER A 42 43.62 0.40 33.33
CA SER A 42 44.43 1.61 33.33
C SER A 42 45.88 1.21 33.54
N SER A 43 46.74 1.37 32.53
CA SER A 43 48.19 1.35 32.73
C SER A 43 48.89 2.30 31.76
N THR A 44 49.28 3.45 32.29
CA THR A 44 50.45 4.22 31.84
C THR A 44 51.71 3.40 32.09
N SER A 45 52.36 2.90 31.04
CA SER A 45 53.77 2.55 31.07
C SER A 45 54.35 2.62 29.66
N THR A 46 55.26 3.56 29.47
CA THR A 46 56.13 3.75 28.31
C THR A 46 57.04 2.54 28.08
N VAL A 47 56.90 1.87 26.93
CA VAL A 47 57.96 1.02 26.35
C VAL A 47 57.90 1.16 24.82
N ASP A 48 58.98 1.69 24.26
CA ASP A 48 59.21 1.89 22.83
C ASP A 48 59.30 0.56 22.06
N HIS A 49 58.38 0.31 21.13
CA HIS A 49 58.57 -0.69 20.06
C HIS A 49 57.87 -0.27 18.75
N PRO A 50 58.61 -0.05 17.65
CA PRO A 50 58.09 0.60 16.43
C PRO A 50 57.26 -0.30 15.48
N LEU A 51 56.80 -1.48 15.92
CA LEU A 51 56.11 -2.45 15.05
C LEU A 51 54.60 -2.61 15.32
N LEU A 52 54.04 -2.01 16.38
CA LEU A 52 52.60 -2.05 16.68
C LEU A 52 51.82 -0.81 16.18
N ALA A 53 52.51 0.31 15.94
CA ALA A 53 51.89 1.55 15.45
C ALA A 53 51.34 1.45 14.01
N LYS A 54 51.85 0.50 13.20
CA LYS A 54 51.43 0.35 11.80
C LYS A 54 50.12 -0.43 11.60
N SER A 55 49.69 -1.25 12.57
CA SER A 55 48.40 -1.98 12.49
C SER A 55 47.23 -1.25 13.17
N MET A 56 47.51 -0.36 14.13
CA MET A 56 46.47 0.49 14.72
C MET A 56 46.18 1.73 13.87
N ALA A 57 47.16 2.27 13.15
CA ALA A 57 46.95 3.38 12.21
C ALA A 57 46.05 2.98 11.02
N SER A 58 46.14 1.76 10.50
CA SER A 58 45.27 1.29 9.39
C SER A 58 43.82 1.00 9.83
N ASN A 59 43.61 0.68 11.12
CA ASN A 59 42.28 0.47 11.69
C ASN A 59 41.61 1.77 12.13
N SER A 60 42.37 2.77 12.60
CA SER A 60 41.83 4.12 12.83
C SER A 60 41.53 4.84 11.51
N ASP A 61 42.38 4.70 10.50
CA ASP A 61 42.15 5.33 9.18
C ASP A 61 40.94 4.72 8.47
N SER A 62 40.75 3.40 8.48
CA SER A 62 39.54 2.80 7.87
C SER A 62 38.24 3.17 8.60
N THR A 63 38.29 3.36 9.93
CA THR A 63 37.13 3.77 10.74
C THR A 63 36.81 5.25 10.57
N ILE A 64 37.81 6.12 10.55
CA ILE A 64 37.68 7.57 10.33
C ILE A 64 37.29 7.85 8.88
N HIS A 65 37.89 7.15 7.91
CA HIS A 65 37.55 7.29 6.49
C HIS A 65 36.15 6.75 6.19
N GLY A 66 35.73 5.66 6.85
CA GLY A 66 34.37 5.13 6.80
C GLY A 66 33.31 5.97 7.53
N GLN A 67 33.69 6.72 8.57
CA GLN A 67 32.83 7.76 9.17
C GLN A 67 32.75 9.00 8.29
N SER A 68 33.85 9.44 7.69
CA SER A 68 33.90 10.57 6.74
C SER A 68 33.05 10.30 5.50
N LEU A 69 33.12 9.09 4.93
CA LEU A 69 32.30 8.67 3.78
C LEU A 69 30.81 8.63 4.13
N ARG A 70 30.44 8.06 5.28
CA ARG A 70 29.04 8.04 5.74
C ARG A 70 28.50 9.43 6.01
N ASN A 71 29.31 10.33 6.58
CA ASN A 71 28.93 11.72 6.81
C ASN A 71 28.72 12.48 5.49
N LYS A 72 29.59 12.27 4.48
CA LYS A 72 29.42 12.86 3.14
C LYS A 72 28.15 12.35 2.44
N GLN A 73 27.89 11.04 2.53
CA GLN A 73 26.69 10.44 1.95
C GLN A 73 25.41 10.96 2.64
N HIS A 74 25.42 11.08 3.96
CA HIS A 74 24.31 11.64 4.71
C HIS A 74 24.03 13.10 4.31
N GLN A 75 25.07 13.93 4.19
CA GLN A 75 24.94 15.32 3.72
C GLN A 75 24.36 15.40 2.30
N GLN A 76 24.79 14.52 1.39
CA GLN A 76 24.23 14.45 0.05
C GLN A 76 22.73 14.08 0.08
N TYR A 77 22.33 13.10 0.88
CA TYR A 77 20.93 12.72 1.02
C TYR A 77 20.09 13.81 1.66
N GLU A 78 20.61 14.54 2.64
CA GLU A 78 19.92 15.67 3.25
C GLU A 78 19.72 16.82 2.26
N GLN A 79 20.72 17.11 1.42
CA GLN A 79 20.61 18.10 0.35
C GLN A 79 19.54 17.70 -0.68
N LEU A 80 19.55 16.45 -1.14
CA LEU A 80 18.54 15.93 -2.07
C LEU A 80 17.15 15.94 -1.43
N ALA A 81 17.02 15.50 -0.18
CA ALA A 81 15.78 15.53 0.58
C ALA A 81 15.23 16.96 0.71
N THR A 82 16.09 17.96 0.94
CA THR A 82 15.70 19.37 0.99
C THR A 82 15.18 19.87 -0.35
N GLN A 83 15.87 19.55 -1.46
CA GLN A 83 15.43 19.93 -2.81
C GLN A 83 14.07 19.29 -3.16
N ILE A 84 13.90 18.01 -2.83
CA ILE A 84 12.65 17.28 -3.05
C ILE A 84 11.52 17.84 -2.17
N ALA A 85 11.79 18.12 -0.89
CA ALA A 85 10.82 18.72 0.02
C ALA A 85 10.33 20.08 -0.50
N ASN A 86 11.25 20.92 -0.98
CA ASN A 86 10.92 22.21 -1.58
C ASN A 86 10.10 22.06 -2.87
N LYS A 87 10.50 21.14 -3.77
CA LYS A 87 9.78 20.85 -5.03
C LYS A 87 8.32 20.50 -4.79
N TRP A 88 8.04 19.68 -3.76
CA TRP A 88 6.69 19.21 -3.45
C TRP A 88 6.00 20.04 -2.36
N ASN A 89 6.65 21.10 -1.86
CA ASN A 89 6.17 21.96 -0.80
C ASN A 89 5.71 21.15 0.44
N ILE A 90 6.58 20.26 0.92
CA ILE A 90 6.39 19.51 2.17
C ILE A 90 6.55 20.49 3.33
N THR A 91 5.51 20.62 4.17
CA THR A 91 5.45 21.66 5.19
C THR A 91 5.67 21.12 6.61
N THR A 92 5.59 19.80 6.81
CA THR A 92 5.90 19.23 8.14
C THR A 92 7.34 19.51 8.58
N PRO A 93 7.57 19.92 9.85
CA PRO A 93 8.92 20.15 10.40
C PRO A 93 9.87 18.94 10.29
N HIS A 94 9.32 17.72 10.26
CA HIS A 94 10.12 16.49 10.20
C HIS A 94 10.33 15.99 8.76
N GLY A 95 9.82 16.71 7.76
CA GLY A 95 9.75 16.23 6.37
C GLY A 95 11.11 15.89 5.78
N ILE A 96 12.10 16.77 5.94
CA ILE A 96 13.47 16.55 5.44
C ILE A 96 14.09 15.32 6.10
N ALA A 97 14.05 15.24 7.43
CA ALA A 97 14.63 14.11 8.17
C ALA A 97 14.00 12.77 7.77
N LEU A 98 12.67 12.72 7.64
CA LEU A 98 11.95 11.52 7.23
C LEU A 98 12.21 11.15 5.76
N LEU A 99 12.37 12.13 4.87
CA LEU A 99 12.79 11.89 3.48
C LEU A 99 14.23 11.38 3.42
N THR A 100 15.15 11.95 4.19
CA THR A 100 16.54 11.47 4.30
C THR A 100 16.59 10.00 4.72
N GLN A 101 15.72 9.59 5.66
CA GLN A 101 15.63 8.18 6.06
C GLN A 101 15.21 7.24 4.93
N GLN A 102 14.42 7.71 3.95
CA GLN A 102 14.01 6.88 2.80
C GLN A 102 15.21 6.45 1.95
N PHE A 103 16.28 7.25 1.86
CA PHE A 103 17.48 6.91 1.08
C PHE A 103 18.25 5.70 1.64
N TYR A 104 18.02 5.34 2.90
CA TYR A 104 18.65 4.18 3.53
C TYR A 104 17.83 2.90 3.41
N LYS A 105 16.61 2.98 2.85
CA LYS A 105 15.75 1.82 2.67
C LYS A 105 16.15 1.04 1.41
N PRO A 106 16.30 -0.29 1.49
CA PRO A 106 16.44 -1.12 0.30
C PRO A 106 15.28 -0.88 -0.68
N LEU A 107 15.57 -0.85 -1.98
CA LEU A 107 14.56 -0.68 -3.03
C LEU A 107 13.84 -1.98 -3.39
N SER A 108 14.49 -3.11 -3.20
CA SER A 108 13.93 -4.43 -3.47
C SER A 108 14.29 -5.37 -2.34
N ASP A 109 13.27 -5.78 -1.59
CA ASP A 109 13.33 -6.85 -0.59
C ASP A 109 12.23 -7.92 -0.84
N TYR A 110 11.62 -7.89 -2.03
CA TYR A 110 10.63 -8.85 -2.47
C TYR A 110 11.24 -10.23 -2.65
N ASN A 111 10.59 -11.23 -2.07
CA ASN A 111 10.95 -12.62 -2.24
C ASN A 111 9.74 -13.43 -2.72
N PRO A 112 9.69 -13.91 -3.98
CA PRO A 112 8.52 -14.62 -4.53
C PRO A 112 8.17 -15.93 -3.78
N LEU A 113 9.14 -16.53 -3.07
CA LEU A 113 8.93 -17.72 -2.26
C LEU A 113 8.34 -17.41 -0.88
N ALA A 114 8.67 -16.24 -0.33
CA ALA A 114 8.26 -15.85 1.02
C ALA A 114 7.15 -14.80 1.03
N ASP A 115 6.86 -14.16 -0.10
CA ASP A 115 5.94 -13.03 -0.18
C ASP A 115 4.70 -13.35 -1.02
N PHE A 116 3.60 -12.71 -0.65
CA PHE A 116 2.35 -12.67 -1.37
C PHE A 116 1.97 -11.21 -1.61
N LEU A 117 1.72 -10.84 -2.85
CA LEU A 117 1.42 -9.46 -3.22
C LEU A 117 -0.08 -9.21 -3.19
N HIS A 118 -0.52 -8.12 -2.55
CA HIS A 118 -1.89 -7.64 -2.72
C HIS A 118 -1.90 -6.20 -3.20
N PHE A 119 -2.39 -6.01 -4.42
CA PHE A 119 -2.63 -4.69 -4.97
C PHE A 119 -4.00 -4.19 -4.55
N HIS A 120 -3.98 -3.21 -3.64
CA HIS A 120 -5.18 -2.48 -3.28
C HIS A 120 -5.36 -1.31 -4.22
N HIS A 121 -6.53 -1.29 -4.84
CA HIS A 121 -6.92 -0.21 -5.70
C HIS A 121 -7.94 0.67 -4.97
N ILE A 122 -7.64 1.95 -4.76
CA ILE A 122 -8.64 2.93 -4.29
C ILE A 122 -9.75 2.95 -5.35
N ALA A 123 -10.97 2.52 -5.01
CA ALA A 123 -12.06 2.19 -5.95
C ALA A 123 -11.98 2.95 -7.29
N LYS A 124 -11.74 2.22 -8.40
CA LYS A 124 -11.32 2.84 -9.67
C LYS A 124 -12.21 3.97 -10.10
N THR A 125 -11.46 4.90 -10.63
CA THR A 125 -11.92 6.01 -11.40
C THR A 125 -11.03 6.03 -12.65
N GLY A 126 -11.11 4.94 -13.42
CA GLY A 126 -10.43 4.76 -14.70
C GLY A 126 -9.00 4.22 -14.62
N GLY A 127 -8.62 3.46 -15.64
CA GLY A 127 -7.24 3.46 -16.12
C GLY A 127 -6.18 2.58 -15.44
N THR A 128 -6.40 1.88 -14.32
CA THR A 128 -5.28 1.14 -13.71
C THR A 128 -4.97 -0.14 -14.45
N THR A 129 -3.93 -0.03 -15.27
CA THR A 129 -3.18 -1.07 -15.96
C THR A 129 -2.40 -1.93 -14.99
N ILE A 130 -2.22 -1.53 -13.72
CA ILE A 130 -1.41 -2.30 -12.76
C ILE A 130 -1.95 -3.72 -12.54
N SER A 131 -3.27 -3.94 -12.51
CA SER A 131 -3.82 -5.31 -12.46
C SER A 131 -3.48 -6.11 -13.72
N ASP A 132 -3.49 -5.45 -14.89
CA ASP A 132 -3.14 -6.06 -16.18
C ASP A 132 -1.62 -6.29 -16.29
N ILE A 133 -0.79 -5.39 -15.74
CA ILE A 133 0.67 -5.50 -15.63
C ILE A 133 1.02 -6.64 -14.68
N LEU A 134 0.45 -6.68 -13.46
CA LEU A 134 0.65 -7.80 -12.54
C LEU A 134 0.22 -9.13 -13.17
N ASN A 135 -0.87 -9.14 -13.94
CA ASN A 135 -1.28 -10.34 -14.66
C ASN A 135 -0.32 -10.70 -15.81
N ALA A 136 0.20 -9.72 -16.56
CA ALA A 136 1.17 -9.96 -17.63
C ALA A 136 2.55 -10.38 -17.10
N THR A 137 2.92 -9.90 -15.91
CA THR A 137 4.23 -10.09 -15.29
C THR A 137 4.27 -11.31 -14.38
N LEU A 138 3.20 -11.56 -13.62
CA LEU A 138 3.12 -12.64 -12.62
C LEU A 138 2.10 -13.71 -12.98
N GLY A 139 1.14 -13.41 -13.86
CA GLY A 139 0.19 -14.39 -14.37
C GLY A 139 0.89 -15.42 -15.24
N THR A 140 0.47 -16.67 -15.15
CA THR A 140 0.91 -17.69 -16.11
C THR A 140 0.27 -17.38 -17.45
N SER A 141 1.11 -17.17 -18.46
CA SER A 141 0.70 -17.20 -19.86
C SER A 141 0.01 -18.53 -20.17
N GLY A 142 -1.31 -18.52 -20.32
CA GLY A 142 -2.05 -19.66 -20.86
C GLY A 142 -3.22 -20.14 -19.99
N ASP A 143 -4.42 -19.69 -20.32
CA ASP A 143 -5.58 -20.57 -20.32
C ASP A 143 -5.38 -21.61 -21.45
N ALA A 144 -4.51 -22.60 -21.25
CA ALA A 144 -4.43 -23.83 -22.03
C ALA A 144 -3.63 -24.85 -21.21
N GLY A 145 -4.15 -26.06 -21.06
CA GLY A 145 -3.75 -26.98 -20.01
C GLY A 145 -2.30 -27.47 -20.04
N GLY A 146 -1.84 -27.97 -18.89
CA GLY A 146 -0.68 -28.87 -18.83
C GLY A 146 0.39 -28.47 -17.81
N PHE A 147 0.21 -28.92 -16.58
CA PHE A 147 1.23 -29.34 -15.60
C PHE A 147 2.63 -28.67 -15.60
N GLY A 148 2.89 -27.85 -14.58
CA GLY A 148 4.25 -27.49 -14.16
C GLY A 148 4.36 -26.16 -13.41
N GLY A 149 3.87 -26.09 -12.16
CA GLY A 149 4.25 -25.10 -11.14
C GLY A 149 4.24 -23.60 -11.50
N GLY A 150 3.09 -22.93 -11.36
CA GLY A 150 3.04 -21.46 -11.32
C GLY A 150 1.60 -20.96 -11.15
N GLY A 151 1.22 -20.54 -9.95
CA GLY A 151 -0.06 -19.86 -9.72
C GLY A 151 0.18 -18.36 -9.68
N GLY A 152 -0.19 -17.62 -10.73
CA GLY A 152 0.09 -16.19 -10.77
C GLY A 152 -0.85 -15.37 -9.88
N ILE A 153 -2.12 -15.29 -10.30
CA ILE A 153 -3.13 -14.43 -9.67
C ILE A 153 -4.21 -15.27 -8.99
N MET A 154 -4.58 -14.88 -7.77
CA MET A 154 -5.62 -15.53 -6.98
C MET A 154 -7.01 -15.38 -7.64
N PRO A 155 -7.78 -16.48 -7.80
CA PRO A 155 -9.17 -16.42 -8.27
C PRO A 155 -10.01 -15.54 -7.36
N GLY A 156 -10.95 -14.79 -7.94
CA GLY A 156 -11.68 -13.74 -7.22
C GLY A 156 -11.04 -12.36 -7.33
N SER A 157 -9.81 -12.26 -7.83
CA SER A 157 -9.22 -10.99 -8.26
C SER A 157 -9.98 -10.47 -9.48
N ASP A 158 -10.62 -9.31 -9.35
CA ASP A 158 -11.38 -8.65 -10.42
C ASP A 158 -10.66 -7.36 -10.82
N ARG A 159 -10.49 -7.17 -12.13
CA ARG A 159 -9.84 -5.98 -12.71
C ARG A 159 -10.61 -4.69 -12.43
N SER A 160 -11.88 -4.76 -12.05
CA SER A 160 -12.76 -3.61 -11.81
C SER A 160 -13.72 -3.78 -10.62
N GLY A 161 -13.51 -4.80 -9.79
CA GLY A 161 -14.42 -5.17 -8.71
C GLY A 161 -13.73 -5.34 -7.35
N PHE A 162 -14.54 -5.52 -6.31
CA PHE A 162 -14.05 -6.05 -5.04
C PHE A 162 -13.58 -7.49 -5.22
N PHE A 163 -12.70 -7.95 -4.34
CA PHE A 163 -12.27 -9.35 -4.34
C PHE A 163 -13.45 -10.28 -4.06
N ASP A 164 -13.72 -11.22 -4.96
CA ASP A 164 -14.82 -12.17 -4.86
C ASP A 164 -14.39 -13.45 -4.15
N GLN A 165 -14.64 -13.48 -2.84
CA GLN A 165 -14.37 -14.66 -2.00
C GLN A 165 -15.17 -15.89 -2.43
N LYS A 166 -16.40 -15.72 -2.95
CA LYS A 166 -17.21 -16.87 -3.40
C LYS A 166 -16.58 -17.50 -4.62
N LYS A 167 -16.12 -16.70 -5.57
CA LYS A 167 -15.37 -17.16 -6.75
C LYS A 167 -14.09 -17.89 -6.32
N PHE A 168 -13.34 -17.34 -5.37
CA PHE A 168 -12.17 -18.03 -4.80
C PHE A 168 -12.53 -19.42 -4.27
N HIS A 169 -13.49 -19.52 -3.34
CA HIS A 169 -13.89 -20.79 -2.74
C HIS A 169 -14.43 -21.79 -3.77
N ALA A 170 -15.23 -21.33 -4.73
CA ALA A 170 -15.73 -22.18 -5.81
C ALA A 170 -14.58 -22.78 -6.64
N THR A 171 -13.56 -21.99 -6.97
CA THR A 171 -12.38 -22.47 -7.70
C THR A 171 -11.57 -23.47 -6.87
N ILE A 172 -11.37 -23.22 -5.58
CA ILE A 172 -10.65 -24.17 -4.71
C ILE A 172 -11.41 -25.50 -4.58
N LEU A 173 -12.73 -25.46 -4.38
CA LEU A 173 -13.56 -26.66 -4.29
C LEU A 173 -13.61 -27.44 -5.61
N ALA A 174 -13.69 -26.76 -6.76
CA ALA A 174 -13.65 -27.38 -8.07
C ALA A 174 -12.31 -28.09 -8.32
N ASN A 175 -11.19 -27.44 -7.99
CA ASN A 175 -9.85 -28.02 -8.11
C ASN A 175 -9.64 -29.20 -7.15
N GLY A 176 -10.26 -29.17 -5.96
CA GLY A 176 -10.28 -30.29 -5.02
C GLY A 176 -11.07 -31.51 -5.54
N ARG A 177 -12.25 -31.27 -6.15
CA ARG A 177 -13.11 -32.33 -6.71
C ARG A 177 -12.57 -32.97 -7.99
N GLN A 178 -11.91 -32.21 -8.87
CA GLN A 178 -11.27 -32.81 -10.05
C GLN A 178 -10.11 -33.73 -9.69
N ARG A 179 -9.39 -33.43 -8.59
CA ARG A 179 -8.27 -34.28 -8.13
C ARG A 179 -8.71 -35.56 -7.41
N SER A 180 -9.83 -35.55 -6.69
CA SER A 180 -10.36 -36.78 -6.06
C SER A 180 -10.75 -37.85 -7.07
N ASN A 181 -11.05 -37.47 -8.32
CA ASN A 181 -11.33 -38.41 -9.41
C ASN A 181 -10.07 -38.92 -10.13
N ILE A 182 -8.88 -38.36 -9.85
CA ILE A 182 -7.61 -38.73 -10.49
C ILE A 182 -6.72 -39.54 -9.54
N THR A 183 -6.86 -39.38 -8.22
CA THR A 183 -6.03 -40.11 -7.23
C THR A 183 -6.68 -41.42 -6.78
N GLY A 184 -6.70 -42.40 -7.69
CA GLY A 184 -6.51 -43.79 -7.31
C GLY A 184 -5.02 -44.06 -7.22
N SER A 185 -4.54 -44.53 -6.06
CA SER A 185 -3.15 -44.89 -5.71
C SER A 185 -2.20 -43.74 -5.27
N ASN A 186 -1.76 -43.87 -4.01
CA ASN A 186 -0.57 -43.25 -3.39
C ASN A 186 -0.53 -41.73 -3.17
N GLY A 187 -1.37 -41.26 -2.25
CA GLY A 187 -0.89 -40.71 -0.96
C GLY A 187 0.23 -39.67 -0.93
N THR A 188 0.18 -38.60 -1.73
CA THR A 188 0.77 -37.30 -1.35
C THR A 188 -0.17 -36.15 -1.75
N ASN A 189 -1.01 -35.73 -0.80
CA ASN A 189 -1.89 -34.56 -0.92
C ASN A 189 -1.08 -33.24 -0.86
N GLN A 190 -0.27 -32.92 -1.88
CA GLN A 190 0.47 -31.65 -1.97
C GLN A 190 0.16 -30.86 -3.25
N GLY A 191 -1.10 -30.87 -3.66
CA GLY A 191 -1.58 -30.05 -4.76
C GLY A 191 -1.86 -28.60 -4.32
N GLY A 192 -0.82 -27.84 -4.00
CA GLY A 192 -0.87 -26.57 -3.26
C GLY A 192 -1.63 -25.42 -3.91
N LEU A 193 -2.11 -24.51 -3.07
CA LEU A 193 -2.58 -23.19 -3.44
C LEU A 193 -1.36 -22.34 -3.85
N HIS A 194 -1.05 -22.28 -5.15
CA HIS A 194 0.23 -21.69 -5.61
C HIS A 194 0.15 -20.20 -5.98
N TYR A 195 -0.91 -19.48 -5.59
CA TYR A 195 -1.10 -18.07 -5.97
C TYR A 195 -0.07 -17.15 -5.29
N VAL A 196 0.55 -16.26 -6.08
CA VAL A 196 1.57 -15.31 -5.59
C VAL A 196 1.06 -13.89 -5.44
N ALA A 197 -0.04 -13.53 -6.11
CA ALA A 197 -0.62 -12.19 -6.02
C ALA A 197 -2.16 -12.18 -6.04
N SER A 198 -2.74 -11.09 -5.57
CA SER A 198 -4.17 -10.75 -5.64
C SER A 198 -4.35 -9.26 -5.94
N TYR A 199 -5.49 -8.89 -6.53
CA TYR A 199 -5.87 -7.50 -6.71
C TYR A 199 -7.38 -7.27 -6.58
N GLY A 200 -7.77 -6.07 -6.16
CA GLY A 200 -9.18 -5.65 -6.13
C GLY A 200 -9.40 -4.25 -5.56
N HIS A 201 -10.63 -3.75 -5.68
CA HIS A 201 -11.07 -2.46 -5.12
C HIS A 201 -11.30 -2.52 -3.61
N THR A 202 -10.34 -3.05 -2.85
CA THR A 202 -10.52 -3.37 -1.43
C THR A 202 -9.57 -2.56 -0.55
N ARG A 203 -10.01 -2.20 0.66
CA ARG A 203 -9.10 -1.78 1.73
C ARG A 203 -8.59 -3.02 2.44
N LEU A 204 -7.27 -3.15 2.56
CA LEU A 204 -6.65 -4.29 3.22
C LEU A 204 -6.26 -3.99 4.67
N ARG A 205 -6.02 -2.72 5.02
CA ARG A 205 -5.43 -2.31 6.31
C ARG A 205 -6.48 -1.95 7.39
N PRO A 206 -6.19 -2.22 8.68
CA PRO A 206 -4.98 -2.88 9.17
C PRO A 206 -5.00 -4.39 8.91
N ILE A 207 -3.83 -5.03 8.90
CA ILE A 207 -3.68 -6.44 8.52
C ILE A 207 -3.53 -7.37 9.73
N HIS A 208 -2.89 -6.87 10.78
CA HIS A 208 -2.70 -7.59 12.04
C HIS A 208 -3.42 -6.88 13.20
N GLY A 209 -3.47 -7.55 14.35
CA GLY A 209 -4.07 -7.00 15.56
C GLY A 209 -5.59 -7.08 15.61
N PRO A 210 -6.20 -6.58 16.71
CA PRO A 210 -7.64 -6.71 16.97
C PRO A 210 -8.53 -5.96 15.96
N ASN A 211 -7.93 -5.04 15.20
CA ASN A 211 -8.62 -4.16 14.24
C ASN A 211 -8.51 -4.62 12.79
N ARG A 212 -7.89 -5.78 12.52
CA ARG A 212 -7.65 -6.25 11.14
C ARG A 212 -8.93 -6.39 10.31
N THR A 213 -8.81 -6.13 9.01
CA THR A 213 -9.96 -6.25 8.09
C THR A 213 -10.39 -7.71 7.84
N ASN A 214 -11.65 -7.93 7.45
CA ASN A 214 -12.12 -9.26 7.05
C ASN A 214 -11.30 -9.85 5.89
N LEU A 215 -10.81 -9.00 4.98
CA LEU A 215 -9.95 -9.44 3.87
C LEU A 215 -8.56 -9.85 4.37
N ALA A 216 -7.99 -9.13 5.33
CA ALA A 216 -6.74 -9.52 5.97
C ALA A 216 -6.89 -10.86 6.71
N GLN A 217 -7.97 -11.05 7.46
CA GLN A 217 -8.28 -12.32 8.12
C GLN A 217 -8.42 -13.47 7.10
N PHE A 218 -9.05 -13.21 5.96
CA PHE A 218 -9.12 -14.17 4.86
C PHE A 218 -7.72 -14.56 4.34
N PHE A 219 -6.82 -13.59 4.13
CA PHE A 219 -5.44 -13.89 3.71
C PHE A 219 -4.65 -14.65 4.78
N GLU A 220 -4.81 -14.31 6.06
CA GLU A 220 -4.19 -15.06 7.16
C GLU A 220 -4.66 -16.54 7.15
N GLN A 221 -5.96 -16.80 6.97
CA GLN A 221 -6.49 -18.15 6.84
C GLN A 221 -5.94 -18.87 5.59
N TYR A 222 -5.85 -18.17 4.46
CA TYR A 222 -5.26 -18.72 3.24
C TYR A 222 -3.79 -19.13 3.45
N PHE A 223 -2.98 -18.31 4.11
CA PHE A 223 -1.56 -18.62 4.34
C PHE A 223 -1.34 -19.81 5.29
N GLN A 224 -2.28 -20.08 6.20
CA GLN A 224 -2.26 -21.30 7.03
C GLN A 224 -2.45 -22.58 6.21
N LEU A 225 -3.01 -22.49 4.99
CA LEU A 225 -3.17 -23.61 4.08
C LEU A 225 -1.91 -23.85 3.21
N LEU A 226 -0.93 -22.95 3.25
CA LEU A 226 0.30 -23.07 2.46
C LEU A 226 1.35 -23.91 3.19
N PRO A 227 2.17 -24.70 2.47
CA PRO A 227 3.28 -25.44 3.07
C PRO A 227 4.31 -24.52 3.77
N ARG A 228 4.38 -23.26 3.33
CA ARG A 228 5.20 -22.21 3.94
C ARG A 228 4.35 -20.96 4.10
N PRO A 229 4.25 -20.39 5.31
CA PRO A 229 3.61 -19.10 5.51
C PRO A 229 4.25 -18.03 4.62
N LYS A 230 3.42 -17.20 3.99
CA LYS A 230 3.87 -16.05 3.21
C LYS A 230 3.65 -14.75 3.98
N ARG A 231 4.55 -13.79 3.79
CA ARG A 231 4.38 -12.40 4.19
C ARG A 231 3.49 -11.70 3.18
N LEU A 232 2.40 -11.12 3.63
CA LEU A 232 1.60 -10.23 2.78
C LEU A 232 2.44 -8.98 2.45
N ARG A 233 2.43 -8.49 1.22
CA ARG A 233 3.11 -7.26 0.81
C ARG A 233 2.13 -6.37 0.05
N SER A 234 1.97 -5.14 0.50
CA SER A 234 0.98 -4.22 -0.07
C SER A 234 1.55 -3.46 -1.26
N LEU A 235 0.75 -3.38 -2.33
CA LEU A 235 0.99 -2.55 -3.50
C LEU A 235 -0.14 -1.50 -3.59
N ALA A 236 0.18 -0.22 -3.76
CA ALA A 236 -0.79 0.87 -3.90
C ALA A 236 -0.64 1.63 -5.21
N MET A 237 -1.74 2.18 -5.72
CA MET A 237 -1.68 3.25 -6.72
C MET A 237 -2.38 4.48 -6.17
N LEU A 238 -1.67 5.59 -6.15
CA LEU A 238 -2.18 6.90 -5.80
C LEU A 238 -2.53 7.70 -7.06
N ARG A 239 -3.31 8.74 -6.86
CA ARG A 239 -3.77 9.63 -7.94
C ARG A 239 -3.88 11.05 -7.41
N GLU A 240 -3.73 12.03 -8.28
CA GLU A 240 -4.00 13.42 -7.90
C GLU A 240 -5.46 13.55 -7.42
N PRO A 241 -5.73 14.28 -6.32
CA PRO A 241 -7.06 14.29 -5.70
C PRO A 241 -8.20 14.75 -6.61
N THR A 242 -8.02 15.80 -7.40
CA THR A 242 -9.00 16.27 -8.40
C THR A 242 -9.27 15.21 -9.45
N ASP A 243 -8.22 14.59 -9.95
CA ASP A 243 -8.29 13.51 -10.93
C ASP A 243 -9.02 12.28 -10.39
N LEU A 244 -8.77 11.92 -9.13
CA LEU A 244 -9.49 10.89 -8.39
C LEU A 244 -10.97 11.26 -8.23
N ARG A 245 -11.29 12.50 -7.83
CA ARG A 245 -12.67 12.95 -7.65
C ARG A 245 -13.44 12.95 -8.98
N ALA A 246 -12.86 13.55 -10.01
CA ALA A 246 -13.44 13.64 -11.35
C ALA A 246 -13.73 12.27 -11.92
N SER A 247 -12.81 11.36 -11.72
CA SER A 247 -13.02 10.04 -12.22
C SER A 247 -14.05 9.27 -11.32
N THR A 248 -14.15 9.57 -10.01
CA THR A 248 -15.13 8.93 -9.07
C THR A 248 -16.54 9.28 -9.52
N HIS A 249 -16.72 10.57 -9.78
CA HIS A 249 -17.90 11.12 -10.45
C HIS A 249 -18.19 10.34 -11.72
N ALA A 250 -17.20 10.24 -12.59
CA ALA A 250 -17.35 9.67 -13.92
C ALA A 250 -17.69 8.18 -13.95
N MET A 251 -17.18 7.38 -13.03
CA MET A 251 -17.20 5.92 -13.15
C MET A 251 -17.92 5.23 -12.00
N ALA A 252 -17.54 5.53 -10.76
CA ALA A 252 -18.05 4.83 -9.59
C ALA A 252 -19.45 5.32 -9.18
N MET A 253 -19.67 6.63 -9.24
CA MET A 253 -20.89 7.26 -8.73
C MET A 253 -21.96 7.45 -9.79
N CYS A 254 -21.59 8.07 -10.92
CA CYS A 254 -22.57 8.54 -11.89
C CYS A 254 -22.48 7.84 -13.25
N ALA A 255 -21.44 7.03 -13.49
CA ALA A 255 -21.21 6.35 -14.76
C ALA A 255 -21.33 7.28 -15.99
N ILE A 256 -20.91 8.55 -15.83
CA ILE A 256 -20.97 9.60 -16.86
C ILE A 256 -20.04 9.25 -18.04
N ASN A 257 -18.97 8.50 -17.81
CA ASN A 257 -18.06 8.05 -18.86
C ASN A 257 -18.78 7.38 -20.04
N GLY A 258 -19.71 6.46 -19.77
CA GLY A 258 -20.51 5.80 -20.80
C GLY A 258 -21.39 6.78 -21.59
N ARG A 259 -21.88 7.83 -20.94
CA ARG A 259 -22.70 8.87 -21.56
C ARG A 259 -21.86 9.79 -22.43
N VAL A 260 -20.69 10.22 -21.96
CA VAL A 260 -19.72 11.01 -22.75
C VAL A 260 -19.23 10.22 -23.97
N ASN A 261 -18.97 8.92 -23.81
CA ASN A 261 -18.61 8.04 -24.93
C ASN A 261 -19.74 7.93 -25.95
N THR A 262 -20.99 7.72 -25.48
CA THR A 262 -22.16 7.65 -26.37
C THR A 262 -22.40 8.97 -27.11
N PHE A 263 -22.25 10.11 -26.41
CA PHE A 263 -22.36 11.44 -26.99
C PHE A 263 -21.34 11.65 -28.10
N ASN A 264 -20.07 11.36 -27.83
CA ASN A 264 -18.99 11.51 -28.80
C ASN A 264 -19.11 10.53 -29.98
N TRP A 265 -19.51 9.29 -29.73
CA TRP A 265 -19.76 8.32 -30.81
C TRP A 265 -20.86 8.79 -31.77
N ARG A 266 -21.93 9.42 -31.27
CA ARG A 266 -22.99 10.01 -32.12
C ARG A 266 -22.47 11.18 -32.95
N ARG A 267 -21.50 11.94 -32.45
CA ARG A 267 -20.84 13.03 -33.17
C ARG A 267 -19.93 12.48 -34.27
N GLU A 268 -19.09 11.51 -33.93
CA GLU A 268 -18.19 10.83 -34.87
C GLU A 268 -18.98 10.23 -36.04
N LYS A 269 -20.13 9.59 -35.78
CA LYS A 269 -21.04 9.09 -36.83
C LYS A 269 -21.58 10.15 -37.79
N LYS A 270 -21.56 11.43 -37.39
CA LYS A 270 -21.95 12.58 -38.21
C LYS A 270 -20.75 13.32 -38.81
N GLY A 271 -19.55 12.76 -38.71
CA GLY A 271 -18.31 13.40 -39.15
C GLY A 271 -17.89 14.60 -38.28
N LEU A 272 -18.45 14.73 -37.08
CA LEU A 272 -18.13 15.83 -36.17
C LEU A 272 -16.98 15.43 -35.20
N PRO A 273 -16.09 16.37 -34.85
CA PRO A 273 -15.01 16.10 -33.91
C PRO A 273 -15.56 15.81 -32.51
N ARG A 274 -14.76 15.07 -31.73
CA ARG A 274 -15.02 14.82 -30.32
C ARG A 274 -15.00 16.12 -29.52
N VAL A 275 -15.77 16.12 -28.45
CA VAL A 275 -15.92 17.20 -27.49
C VAL A 275 -15.71 16.58 -26.11
N CYS A 276 -14.62 16.98 -25.46
CA CYS A 276 -14.16 16.49 -24.16
C CYS A 276 -14.25 17.54 -23.06
N THR A 277 -14.34 18.84 -23.36
CA THR A 277 -14.38 19.91 -22.34
C THR A 277 -15.65 20.73 -22.37
N PRO A 278 -16.03 21.41 -21.26
CA PRO A 278 -17.12 22.38 -21.27
C PRO A 278 -16.94 23.49 -22.31
N LYS A 279 -15.69 23.94 -22.52
CA LYS A 279 -15.35 24.96 -23.53
C LYS A 279 -15.63 24.50 -24.96
N GLU A 280 -15.44 23.21 -25.22
CA GLU A 280 -15.77 22.58 -26.51
C GLU A 280 -17.27 22.28 -26.67
N GLY A 281 -18.08 22.54 -25.64
CA GLY A 281 -19.52 22.30 -25.63
C GLY A 281 -19.97 21.02 -24.92
N LEU A 282 -19.11 20.37 -24.12
CA LEU A 282 -19.51 19.24 -23.29
C LEU A 282 -20.37 19.74 -22.12
N ASN A 283 -21.66 19.38 -22.10
CA ASN A 283 -22.57 19.75 -21.01
C ASN A 283 -23.00 18.51 -20.22
N ILE A 284 -22.40 18.30 -19.05
CA ILE A 284 -22.71 17.15 -18.18
C ILE A 284 -24.16 17.19 -17.69
N SER A 285 -24.67 18.37 -17.29
CA SER A 285 -26.07 18.53 -16.87
C SER A 285 -27.05 18.06 -17.94
N SER A 286 -26.81 18.40 -19.21
CA SER A 286 -27.64 17.93 -20.33
C SER A 286 -27.60 16.41 -20.49
N LEU A 287 -26.44 15.77 -20.26
CA LEU A 287 -26.33 14.30 -20.28
C LEU A 287 -27.09 13.65 -19.11
N ILE A 288 -27.17 14.32 -17.96
CA ILE A 288 -27.99 13.89 -16.82
C ILE A 288 -29.47 14.06 -17.11
N ASP A 289 -29.89 15.16 -17.76
CA ASP A 289 -31.28 15.38 -18.15
C ASP A 289 -31.77 14.31 -19.14
N ASP A 290 -30.96 13.97 -20.15
CA ASP A 290 -31.26 12.87 -21.08
C ASP A 290 -31.35 11.52 -20.35
N HIS A 291 -30.51 11.30 -19.33
CA HIS A 291 -30.60 10.12 -18.49
C HIS A 291 -31.88 10.06 -17.69
N ASN A 292 -32.25 11.15 -17.01
CA ASN A 292 -33.48 11.25 -16.22
C ASN A 292 -34.71 11.02 -17.10
N ALA A 293 -34.77 11.62 -18.29
CA ALA A 293 -35.85 11.40 -19.24
C ALA A 293 -35.95 9.93 -19.69
N LYS A 294 -34.81 9.27 -19.93
CA LYS A 294 -34.77 7.83 -20.26
C LYS A 294 -35.20 6.95 -19.10
N ALA A 295 -34.75 7.27 -17.88
CA ALA A 295 -35.11 6.52 -16.67
C ALA A 295 -36.62 6.61 -16.42
N LEU A 296 -37.19 7.82 -16.42
CA LEU A 296 -38.63 8.04 -16.21
C LEU A 296 -39.50 7.28 -17.21
N ARG A 297 -39.10 7.22 -18.49
CA ARG A 297 -39.81 6.41 -19.50
C ARG A 297 -39.79 4.91 -19.17
N LYS A 298 -38.73 4.41 -18.52
CA LYS A 298 -38.64 3.01 -18.08
C LYS A 298 -39.41 2.74 -16.79
N CYS A 299 -39.58 3.74 -15.92
CA CYS A 299 -40.26 3.55 -14.63
C CYS A 299 -41.73 3.12 -14.79
N GLY A 300 -42.38 3.51 -15.90
CA GLY A 300 -43.77 3.17 -16.21
C GLY A 300 -43.98 1.82 -16.91
N ASP A 301 -42.91 1.09 -17.26
CA ASP A 301 -42.93 -0.08 -18.15
C ASP A 301 -42.76 -1.40 -17.35
N VAL A 302 -43.56 -1.60 -16.30
CA VAL A 302 -43.43 -2.71 -15.32
C VAL A 302 -44.09 -4.01 -15.80
N SER A 303 -44.85 -3.99 -16.90
CA SER A 303 -45.56 -5.16 -17.42
C SER A 303 -44.90 -5.71 -18.68
N GLY A 304 -44.14 -6.82 -18.55
CA GLY A 304 -43.94 -7.77 -19.65
C GLY A 304 -42.52 -8.29 -19.87
N SER A 305 -41.49 -7.53 -19.51
CA SER A 305 -40.12 -8.03 -19.41
C SER A 305 -39.43 -7.15 -18.38
N ALA A 306 -38.97 -7.71 -17.27
CA ALA A 306 -38.23 -6.95 -16.26
C ALA A 306 -36.93 -6.44 -16.88
N LYS A 307 -36.97 -5.29 -17.57
CA LYS A 307 -35.76 -4.58 -17.98
C LYS A 307 -35.04 -4.24 -16.69
N GLN A 308 -33.89 -4.87 -16.45
CA GLN A 308 -33.06 -4.56 -15.30
C GLN A 308 -32.69 -3.07 -15.35
N LEU A 309 -33.33 -2.28 -14.48
CA LEU A 309 -32.95 -0.89 -14.23
C LEU A 309 -31.57 -0.88 -13.58
N ASN A 310 -30.66 -0.04 -14.08
CA ASN A 310 -29.40 0.16 -13.37
C ASN A 310 -29.62 0.98 -12.08
N LYS A 311 -28.62 1.01 -11.19
CA LYS A 311 -28.72 1.67 -9.87
C LYS A 311 -29.19 3.14 -9.95
N LEU A 312 -28.72 3.91 -10.93
CA LEU A 312 -29.13 5.32 -11.09
C LEU A 312 -30.57 5.42 -11.59
N GLU A 313 -30.96 4.57 -12.54
CA GLU A 313 -32.34 4.50 -13.02
C GLU A 313 -33.32 4.12 -11.90
N GLN A 314 -32.94 3.15 -11.05
CA GLN A 314 -33.73 2.78 -9.86
C GLN A 314 -33.87 3.97 -8.90
N MET A 315 -32.82 4.74 -8.66
CA MET A 315 -32.90 5.94 -7.81
C MET A 315 -33.84 6.99 -8.42
N VAL A 316 -33.74 7.25 -9.72
CA VAL A 316 -34.64 8.19 -10.40
C VAL A 316 -36.09 7.72 -10.35
N CYS A 317 -36.36 6.42 -10.58
CA CYS A 317 -37.72 5.89 -10.49
C CYS A 317 -38.30 5.97 -9.08
N ASN A 318 -37.49 5.71 -8.05
CA ASN A 318 -37.97 5.63 -6.68
C ASN A 318 -38.04 7.00 -5.97
N LYS A 319 -37.15 7.93 -6.32
CA LYS A 319 -36.96 9.21 -5.60
C LYS A 319 -37.11 10.44 -6.51
N GLY A 320 -37.31 10.26 -7.80
CA GLY A 320 -37.45 11.34 -8.78
C GLY A 320 -36.13 11.80 -9.41
N PRO A 321 -36.19 12.64 -10.45
CA PRO A 321 -35.03 13.10 -11.23
C PRO A 321 -33.94 13.80 -10.43
N SER A 322 -34.31 14.52 -9.37
CA SER A 322 -33.37 15.27 -8.53
C SER A 322 -32.51 14.39 -7.65
N SER A 323 -32.85 13.11 -7.50
CA SER A 323 -32.11 12.15 -6.67
C SER A 323 -30.67 11.91 -7.12
N ILE A 324 -30.32 12.32 -8.34
CA ILE A 324 -28.97 12.22 -8.89
C ILE A 324 -28.40 13.58 -9.33
N ASP A 325 -28.93 14.70 -8.85
CA ASP A 325 -28.42 16.03 -9.21
C ASP A 325 -26.95 16.25 -8.79
N TYR A 326 -26.47 15.49 -7.80
CA TYR A 326 -25.04 15.42 -7.44
C TYR A 326 -24.14 14.94 -8.60
N CYS A 327 -24.71 14.41 -9.68
CA CYS A 327 -24.01 14.00 -10.88
C CYS A 327 -23.81 15.12 -11.91
N ARG A 328 -24.32 16.34 -11.66
CA ARG A 328 -24.30 17.44 -12.64
C ARG A 328 -22.95 18.14 -12.78
N GLY A 329 -22.15 18.18 -11.72
CA GLY A 329 -20.87 18.87 -11.71
C GLY A 329 -20.04 18.51 -10.47
N ALA A 330 -18.85 19.10 -10.38
CA ALA A 330 -17.98 18.88 -9.23
C ALA A 330 -18.55 19.49 -7.96
N SER A 331 -19.18 20.67 -8.06
CA SER A 331 -19.71 21.39 -6.90
C SER A 331 -20.84 20.61 -6.22
N GLU A 332 -21.78 20.08 -7.00
CA GLU A 332 -22.89 19.26 -6.51
C GLU A 332 -22.42 17.90 -5.98
N LEU A 333 -21.38 17.32 -6.59
CA LEU A 333 -20.77 16.10 -6.09
C LEU A 333 -20.13 16.33 -4.72
N LEU A 334 -19.34 17.39 -4.58
CA LEU A 334 -18.58 17.69 -3.36
C LEU A 334 -19.48 18.14 -2.19
N SER A 335 -20.68 18.62 -2.46
CA SER A 335 -21.69 18.94 -1.43
C SER A 335 -22.56 17.74 -1.05
N SER A 336 -22.52 16.66 -1.83
CA SER A 336 -23.38 15.49 -1.62
C SER A 336 -22.94 14.61 -0.45
N GLU A 337 -23.86 14.26 0.44
CA GLU A 337 -23.65 13.22 1.47
C GLU A 337 -23.30 11.86 0.87
N ALA A 338 -23.92 11.53 -0.29
CA ALA A 338 -23.66 10.27 -0.99
C ALA A 338 -22.19 10.11 -1.42
N TYR A 339 -21.45 11.21 -1.49
CA TYR A 339 -20.05 11.24 -1.88
C TYR A 339 -19.06 11.09 -0.71
N GLN A 340 -19.46 11.41 0.52
CA GLN A 340 -18.55 11.55 1.67
C GLN A 340 -17.74 10.28 2.01
N HIS A 341 -18.24 9.10 1.65
CA HIS A 341 -17.60 7.81 1.92
C HIS A 341 -16.57 7.38 0.87
N MET A 342 -16.63 7.93 -0.35
CA MET A 342 -15.70 7.64 -1.46
C MET A 342 -14.66 8.72 -1.68
N ARG A 343 -14.72 9.79 -0.87
CA ARG A 343 -14.00 11.04 -1.04
C ARG A 343 -12.54 11.01 -0.62
N SER A 344 -11.91 9.93 -0.13
CA SER A 344 -10.58 10.12 0.47
C SER A 344 -9.57 8.99 0.24
N MET A 345 -8.42 9.36 -0.33
CA MET A 345 -7.19 8.58 -0.35
C MET A 345 -6.70 8.36 1.06
N TYR A 346 -6.77 9.38 1.93
CA TYR A 346 -6.44 9.25 3.35
C TYR A 346 -7.24 8.12 4.00
N LYS A 347 -8.57 8.09 3.84
CA LYS A 347 -9.41 6.99 4.36
C LYS A 347 -9.07 5.61 3.77
N SER A 348 -8.50 5.57 2.56
CA SER A 348 -8.28 4.32 1.82
C SER A 348 -6.87 3.75 2.00
N LEU A 349 -5.86 4.61 2.15
CA LEU A 349 -4.46 4.24 2.37
C LEU A 349 -4.15 4.12 3.87
N MET A 350 -4.69 5.01 4.70
CA MET A 350 -4.37 5.15 6.12
C MET A 350 -5.33 4.34 7.01
N GLY A 351 -5.77 3.18 6.50
CA GLY A 351 -6.88 2.36 7.02
C GLY A 351 -6.74 1.87 8.47
N ARG A 352 -5.58 2.04 9.11
CA ARG A 352 -5.34 1.70 10.53
C ARG A 352 -6.32 2.38 11.50
N TYR A 353 -6.89 3.52 11.12
CA TYR A 353 -7.77 4.34 11.96
C TYR A 353 -9.27 4.14 11.74
N PHE A 354 -9.67 3.29 10.79
CA PHE A 354 -11.06 3.18 10.35
C PHE A 354 -11.67 1.79 10.60
N ALA A 355 -11.18 1.08 11.60
CA ALA A 355 -11.63 -0.27 11.93
C ALA A 355 -12.76 -0.27 12.97
N ARG A 356 -13.91 0.27 12.58
CA ARG A 356 -15.29 -0.15 12.90
C ARG A 356 -16.24 0.97 12.44
N GLN A 357 -17.51 0.63 12.25
CA GLN A 357 -18.58 1.62 12.30
C GLN A 357 -18.63 2.41 13.62
N GLU A 358 -17.70 2.20 14.56
CA GLU A 358 -17.52 3.03 15.75
C GLU A 358 -16.03 3.17 16.11
N MET A 359 -15.71 4.34 16.66
CA MET A 359 -14.44 5.05 16.59
C MET A 359 -13.31 4.55 17.50
N GLY A 360 -12.08 4.96 17.16
CA GLY A 360 -10.92 5.06 18.04
C GLY A 360 -10.31 6.46 18.03
N VAL A 361 -11.05 7.41 18.61
CA VAL A 361 -10.61 8.66 19.27
C VAL A 361 -9.82 9.76 18.54
N VAL A 362 -9.85 9.84 17.21
CA VAL A 362 -10.28 11.06 16.48
C VAL A 362 -10.62 10.65 15.05
N ASN A 363 -11.92 10.69 14.74
CA ASN A 363 -12.44 10.39 13.40
C ASN A 363 -11.98 11.50 12.44
N TYR A 364 -11.54 11.20 11.22
CA TYR A 364 -11.28 12.25 10.22
C TYR A 364 -12.54 13.10 9.98
N ILE A 365 -13.75 12.54 10.12
CA ILE A 365 -14.99 13.32 10.13
C ILE A 365 -15.00 14.29 11.32
N SER A 366 -14.46 13.92 12.48
CA SER A 366 -14.30 14.82 13.63
C SER A 366 -13.23 15.89 13.40
N ILE A 367 -12.12 15.58 12.71
CA ILE A 367 -11.09 16.55 12.31
C ILE A 367 -11.67 17.50 11.25
N GLU A 368 -12.25 16.95 10.20
CA GLU A 368 -12.90 17.70 9.12
C GLU A 368 -14.05 18.54 9.68
N ASN A 369 -14.83 18.03 10.64
CA ASN A 369 -15.87 18.80 11.32
C ASN A 369 -15.31 19.81 12.33
N SER A 370 -14.18 19.56 13.01
CA SER A 370 -13.57 20.55 13.90
C SER A 370 -12.95 21.70 13.10
N VAL A 371 -12.29 21.38 11.98
CA VAL A 371 -11.77 22.35 11.01
C VAL A 371 -12.91 23.14 10.38
N LYS A 372 -13.98 22.47 9.93
CA LYS A 372 -15.17 23.15 9.36
C LYS A 372 -15.91 24.02 10.38
N ARG A 373 -15.90 23.66 11.66
CA ARG A 373 -16.61 24.40 12.73
C ARG A 373 -15.78 25.50 13.37
N ASN A 374 -14.49 25.65 13.00
CA ASN A 374 -13.55 26.55 13.68
C ASN A 374 -13.62 26.40 15.21
N ASP A 375 -13.68 25.15 15.69
CA ASP A 375 -13.82 24.88 17.12
C ASP A 375 -12.62 25.48 17.88
N PRO A 376 -12.81 26.30 18.92
CA PRO A 376 -11.72 26.98 19.66
C PRO A 376 -10.72 26.04 20.35
N GLY A 377 -10.99 24.73 20.40
CA GLY A 377 -10.07 23.67 20.83
C GLY A 377 -9.86 22.58 19.77
N GLY A 378 -10.26 22.84 18.53
CA GLY A 378 -10.11 21.96 17.38
C GLY A 378 -8.74 22.11 16.70
N PHE A 379 -8.50 21.28 15.68
CA PHE A 379 -7.26 21.31 14.91
C PHE A 379 -7.29 22.36 13.81
N SER A 380 -6.17 23.03 13.56
CA SER A 380 -6.03 23.85 12.34
C SER A 380 -5.82 22.94 11.12
N MET A 381 -6.19 23.40 9.92
CA MET A 381 -5.95 22.62 8.71
C MET A 381 -4.45 22.41 8.45
N ASP A 382 -3.61 23.38 8.83
CA ASP A 382 -2.14 23.26 8.73
C ASP A 382 -1.59 22.15 9.65
N GLU A 383 -2.11 22.03 10.87
CA GLU A 383 -1.76 20.92 11.77
C GLU A 383 -2.12 19.57 11.14
N VAL A 384 -3.30 19.47 10.53
CA VAL A 384 -3.77 18.26 9.85
C VAL A 384 -2.86 17.91 8.68
N VAL A 385 -2.52 18.89 7.84
CA VAL A 385 -1.60 18.71 6.71
C VAL A 385 -0.26 18.16 7.21
N HIS A 386 0.35 18.78 8.23
CA HIS A 386 1.63 18.31 8.78
C HIS A 386 1.58 16.85 9.25
N TRP A 387 0.50 16.46 9.92
CA TRP A 387 0.35 15.08 10.40
C TRP A 387 0.17 14.09 9.27
N VAL A 388 -0.59 14.47 8.26
CA VAL A 388 -0.81 13.61 7.09
C VAL A 388 0.50 13.42 6.34
N GLU A 389 1.33 14.45 6.18
CA GLU A 389 2.64 14.33 5.55
C GLU A 389 3.58 13.43 6.34
N GLU A 390 3.73 13.64 7.66
CA GLU A 390 4.56 12.78 8.52
C GLU A 390 4.13 11.33 8.43
N TYR A 391 2.82 11.09 8.60
CA TYR A 391 2.28 9.73 8.58
C TYR A 391 2.48 9.08 7.21
N THR A 392 2.30 9.83 6.12
CA THR A 392 2.51 9.30 4.77
C THR A 392 3.98 8.90 4.56
N LEU A 393 4.94 9.72 5.01
CA LEU A 393 6.38 9.41 4.96
C LEU A 393 6.72 8.15 5.75
N ILE A 394 6.09 7.97 6.92
CA ILE A 394 6.33 6.83 7.80
C ILE A 394 5.69 5.56 7.24
N ASP A 395 4.40 5.61 6.88
CA ASP A 395 3.59 4.46 6.54
C ASP A 395 3.88 3.96 5.12
N LEU A 396 3.69 4.81 4.09
CA LEU A 396 4.04 4.44 2.72
C LEU A 396 5.54 4.17 2.57
N GLY A 397 6.37 4.80 3.41
CA GLY A 397 7.83 4.65 3.35
C GLY A 397 8.34 3.42 4.07
N GLY A 398 7.47 2.65 4.73
CA GLY A 398 7.84 1.49 5.51
C GLY A 398 8.79 1.81 6.66
N LEU A 399 8.81 3.06 7.16
CA LEU A 399 9.62 3.45 8.32
C LEU A 399 8.99 3.03 9.65
N ASP A 400 7.73 2.59 9.60
CA ASP A 400 7.02 2.19 10.80
C ASP A 400 7.57 0.90 11.42
N VAL A 401 7.93 0.98 12.70
CA VAL A 401 8.51 -0.12 13.48
C VAL A 401 7.58 -0.60 14.61
N ASN A 402 6.43 0.04 14.87
CA ASN A 402 5.53 -0.38 15.96
C ASN A 402 4.03 -0.10 15.68
N ILE A 403 3.21 -1.16 15.71
CA ILE A 403 1.80 -1.16 15.29
C ILE A 403 0.84 -0.65 16.38
N GLU A 404 1.22 -0.68 17.65
CA GLU A 404 0.24 -0.58 18.74
C GLU A 404 -0.20 0.84 19.10
N SER A 405 0.56 1.86 18.70
CA SER A 405 0.24 3.26 18.99
C SER A 405 0.04 4.06 17.71
N SER A 406 -1.07 4.79 17.62
CA SER A 406 -1.15 5.87 16.67
C SER A 406 -0.08 6.93 16.99
N PRO A 407 0.58 7.58 16.00
CA PRO A 407 1.19 8.89 16.21
C PRO A 407 0.29 9.90 16.95
N TYR A 408 -1.03 9.72 16.87
CA TYR A 408 -2.03 10.47 17.63
C TYR A 408 -2.10 10.09 19.13
N ASP A 409 -1.86 8.84 19.50
CA ASP A 409 -1.84 8.37 20.90
C ASP A 409 -0.64 8.94 21.65
N CYS A 410 0.54 8.97 21.00
CA CYS A 410 1.72 9.65 21.52
C CYS A 410 1.50 11.16 21.70
N ARG A 411 0.75 11.83 20.82
CA ARG A 411 0.50 13.28 20.95
C ARG A 411 -0.61 13.63 21.93
N LYS A 412 -1.60 12.77 22.18
CA LYS A 412 -2.54 12.95 23.30
C LYS A 412 -1.85 12.95 24.65
N LEU A 413 -0.86 12.08 24.81
CA LEU A 413 0.02 12.06 25.97
C LEU A 413 0.82 13.37 26.09
N LEU A 414 1.34 13.89 24.96
CA LEU A 414 2.08 15.17 24.92
C LEU A 414 1.20 16.42 25.15
N LYS A 415 -0.06 16.43 24.70
CA LYS A 415 -1.03 17.52 24.95
C LYS A 415 -1.77 17.37 26.29
N GLY A 416 -1.41 16.40 27.15
CA GLY A 416 -2.04 16.21 28.46
C GLY A 416 -3.53 15.86 28.40
N MET A 417 -4.03 15.42 27.24
CA MET A 417 -5.44 15.07 27.04
C MET A 417 -5.69 13.69 27.64
N SER A 418 -6.10 13.68 28.91
CA SER A 418 -6.33 12.51 29.74
C SER A 418 -7.40 11.59 29.14
N GLY A 419 -6.95 10.47 28.58
CA GLY A 419 -7.82 9.42 28.04
C GLY A 419 -7.08 8.28 27.31
N GLY A 420 -5.83 8.50 26.87
CA GLY A 420 -4.98 7.43 26.34
C GLY A 420 -4.33 6.65 27.49
N ARG A 421 -4.61 5.35 27.61
CA ARG A 421 -3.78 4.48 28.46
C ARG A 421 -2.34 4.51 27.91
N PRO A 422 -1.31 4.61 28.76
CA PRO A 422 0.06 4.41 28.32
C PRO A 422 0.20 2.97 27.83
N ILE A 423 0.58 2.80 26.56
CA ILE A 423 0.87 1.48 25.98
C ILE A 423 2.27 1.09 26.44
N ASN A 424 2.35 0.48 27.62
CA ASN A 424 3.55 -0.16 28.16
C ASN A 424 3.69 -1.58 27.62
N THR A 425 3.71 -1.75 26.30
CA THR A 425 4.07 -3.02 25.67
C THR A 425 5.28 -2.77 24.80
N ALA A 426 6.43 -3.27 25.26
CA ALA A 426 7.61 -3.37 24.42
C ALA A 426 7.23 -4.13 23.15
N PRO A 427 7.66 -3.68 21.96
CA PRO A 427 7.29 -4.32 20.70
C PRO A 427 7.75 -5.78 20.74
N THR A 428 6.79 -6.70 20.86
CA THR A 428 7.09 -8.12 20.63
C THR A 428 7.47 -8.27 19.17
N LYS A 429 8.59 -8.93 18.88
CA LYS A 429 9.14 -9.17 17.52
C LYS A 429 8.15 -9.71 16.46
N ALA A 430 6.91 -10.05 16.83
CA ALA A 430 5.89 -10.69 16.00
C ALA A 430 4.85 -9.74 15.39
N THR A 431 4.90 -8.42 15.68
CA THR A 431 3.89 -7.45 15.21
C THR A 431 4.48 -6.43 14.25
N ALA A 432 5.15 -6.86 13.18
CA ALA A 432 5.52 -5.98 12.07
C ALA A 432 4.40 -5.99 11.02
N GLU A 433 3.92 -4.82 10.59
CA GLU A 433 2.90 -4.77 9.53
C GLU A 433 3.52 -5.27 8.21
N PRO A 434 2.72 -5.76 7.26
CA PRO A 434 3.24 -6.06 5.95
C PRO A 434 3.80 -4.80 5.32
N ASP A 435 5.11 -4.85 5.13
CA ASP A 435 5.91 -3.76 4.59
C ASP A 435 5.37 -3.39 3.20
N PHE A 436 5.11 -2.10 3.01
CA PHE A 436 4.71 -1.56 1.72
C PHE A 436 5.84 -1.86 0.74
N LEU A 437 5.61 -2.77 -0.21
CA LEU A 437 6.65 -3.10 -1.17
C LEU A 437 6.75 -2.01 -2.24
N TRP A 438 5.62 -1.45 -2.64
CA TRP A 438 5.58 -0.48 -3.71
C TRP A 438 4.32 0.39 -3.63
N PHE A 439 4.47 1.63 -4.05
CA PHE A 439 3.37 2.50 -4.42
C PHE A 439 3.71 3.18 -5.75
N GLY A 440 2.67 3.50 -6.52
CA GLY A 440 2.78 4.26 -7.76
C GLY A 440 1.90 5.50 -7.75
N ILE A 441 2.12 6.38 -8.72
CA ILE A 441 1.34 7.58 -8.95
C ILE A 441 0.84 7.56 -10.39
N THR A 442 -0.47 7.67 -10.56
CA THR A 442 -1.13 7.54 -11.87
C THR A 442 -0.58 8.53 -12.90
N GLU A 443 -0.35 9.77 -12.48
CA GLU A 443 0.20 10.84 -13.34
C GLU A 443 1.66 10.61 -13.71
N ARG A 444 2.36 9.71 -13.01
CA ARG A 444 3.76 9.32 -13.22
C ARG A 444 3.88 7.83 -13.51
N MET A 445 2.98 7.32 -14.37
CA MET A 445 2.84 5.89 -14.66
C MET A 445 4.17 5.27 -15.10
N HIS A 446 4.93 5.94 -15.97
CA HIS A 446 6.21 5.44 -16.47
C HIS A 446 7.18 5.10 -15.33
N GLU A 447 7.52 6.10 -14.52
CA GLU A 447 8.39 5.96 -13.35
C GLU A 447 7.82 4.97 -12.33
N SER A 448 6.51 4.99 -12.11
CA SER A 448 5.83 4.07 -11.20
C SER A 448 5.99 2.62 -11.65
N THR A 449 5.84 2.34 -12.95
CA THR A 449 6.01 0.98 -13.50
C THR A 449 7.47 0.55 -13.52
N CYS A 450 8.41 1.44 -13.85
CA CYS A 450 9.84 1.16 -13.70
C CYS A 450 10.16 0.73 -12.26
N LEU A 451 9.72 1.50 -11.27
CA LEU A 451 9.94 1.16 -9.87
C LEU A 451 9.25 -0.17 -9.49
N LEU A 452 8.07 -0.47 -10.03
CA LEU A 452 7.37 -1.73 -9.79
C LEU A 452 8.19 -2.92 -10.30
N PHE A 453 8.62 -2.87 -11.57
CA PHE A 453 9.43 -3.94 -12.16
C PHE A 453 10.74 -4.13 -11.42
N TYR A 454 11.36 -3.03 -11.00
CA TYR A 454 12.60 -3.07 -10.22
C TYR A 454 12.39 -3.73 -8.86
N ALA A 455 11.36 -3.30 -8.12
CA ALA A 455 11.02 -3.86 -6.81
C ALA A 455 10.72 -5.36 -6.90
N LEU A 456 10.07 -5.80 -7.98
CA LEU A 456 9.76 -7.22 -8.24
C LEU A 456 10.95 -8.02 -8.82
N GLY A 457 12.04 -7.36 -9.22
CA GLY A 457 13.21 -8.01 -9.81
C GLY A 457 12.98 -8.57 -11.22
N VAL A 458 12.01 -8.04 -11.97
CA VAL A 458 11.60 -8.53 -13.30
C VAL A 458 11.94 -7.50 -14.39
N LYS A 459 11.92 -7.94 -15.66
CA LYS A 459 12.13 -7.05 -16.81
C LYS A 459 10.89 -6.15 -17.02
N PRO A 460 11.07 -4.88 -17.40
CA PRO A 460 9.97 -4.04 -17.86
C PRO A 460 9.23 -4.67 -19.05
N LEU A 461 7.92 -4.43 -19.13
CA LEU A 461 7.15 -4.83 -20.31
C LEU A 461 7.54 -3.94 -21.51
N PRO A 462 7.68 -4.51 -22.73
CA PRO A 462 7.96 -3.72 -23.93
C PRO A 462 6.88 -2.67 -24.22
N GLU A 463 5.61 -3.00 -23.90
CA GLU A 463 4.50 -2.09 -23.99
C GLU A 463 3.59 -2.21 -22.75
N ILE A 464 3.24 -1.07 -22.16
CA ILE A 464 2.26 -1.01 -21.09
C ILE A 464 0.86 -1.17 -21.70
N PRO A 465 0.02 -2.11 -21.21
CA PRO A 465 -1.33 -2.29 -21.72
C PRO A 465 -2.12 -0.97 -21.76
N ARG A 466 -2.62 -0.56 -22.94
CA ARG A 466 -3.30 0.74 -23.14
C ARG A 466 -4.83 0.67 -23.15
N GLU A 467 -5.40 -0.53 -23.03
CA GLU A 467 -6.84 -0.82 -23.22
C GLU A 467 -7.79 0.02 -22.35
N ARG A 468 -7.29 0.69 -21.31
CA ARG A 468 -8.07 1.48 -20.34
C ARG A 468 -7.76 2.98 -20.35
N VAL A 469 -6.95 3.46 -21.30
CA VAL A 469 -6.73 4.90 -21.47
C VAL A 469 -8.01 5.52 -22.03
N VAL A 470 -8.55 6.50 -21.32
CA VAL A 470 -9.80 7.17 -21.71
C VAL A 470 -9.46 8.39 -22.58
N ASN A 471 -9.95 8.42 -23.82
CA ASN A 471 -9.67 9.51 -24.77
C ASN A 471 -10.13 10.89 -24.27
N CYS A 472 -11.27 10.97 -23.56
CA CYS A 472 -11.68 12.17 -22.85
C CYS A 472 -11.50 11.94 -21.34
N SER A 473 -10.41 12.44 -20.76
CA SER A 473 -10.15 12.30 -19.32
C SER A 473 -11.31 12.90 -18.50
N PRO A 474 -11.83 12.23 -17.46
CA PRO A 474 -12.88 12.77 -16.60
C PRO A 474 -12.59 14.17 -16.06
N THR A 475 -11.34 14.46 -15.72
CA THR A 475 -10.93 15.78 -15.21
C THR A 475 -11.15 16.90 -16.23
N SER A 476 -11.09 16.58 -17.52
CA SER A 476 -11.32 17.55 -18.60
C SER A 476 -12.76 18.05 -18.67
N TRP A 477 -13.70 17.32 -18.04
CA TRP A 477 -15.12 17.69 -17.99
C TRP A 477 -15.37 18.79 -16.96
N TRP A 478 -14.42 19.02 -16.06
CA TRP A 478 -14.50 20.02 -15.01
C TRP A 478 -13.77 21.30 -15.43
N ASN A 479 -14.40 22.44 -15.14
CA ASN A 479 -13.80 23.76 -15.37
C ASN A 479 -12.75 24.09 -14.28
N ASN A 480 -12.06 25.22 -14.43
CA ASN A 480 -10.98 25.58 -13.50
C ASN A 480 -11.48 25.87 -12.08
N GLU A 481 -12.67 26.46 -11.95
CA GLU A 481 -13.29 26.78 -10.66
C GLU A 481 -13.60 25.50 -9.88
N GLU A 482 -14.19 24.52 -10.55
CA GLU A 482 -14.50 23.20 -9.99
C GLU A 482 -13.24 22.49 -9.48
N ARG A 483 -12.12 22.56 -10.23
CA ARG A 483 -10.84 22.00 -9.80
C ARG A 483 -10.24 22.76 -8.62
N HIS A 484 -10.42 24.08 -8.57
CA HIS A 484 -9.96 24.90 -7.44
C HIS A 484 -10.69 24.52 -6.15
N ILE A 485 -12.01 24.33 -6.20
CA ILE A 485 -12.82 23.93 -5.04
C ILE A 485 -12.32 22.61 -4.45
N VAL A 486 -11.90 21.65 -5.30
CA VAL A 486 -11.32 20.39 -4.80
C VAL A 486 -10.02 20.65 -4.04
N ARG A 487 -9.12 21.48 -4.59
CA ARG A 487 -7.85 21.83 -3.94
C ARG A 487 -8.03 22.44 -2.56
N GLU A 488 -8.99 23.35 -2.43
CA GLU A 488 -9.28 23.99 -1.15
C GLU A 488 -9.92 23.03 -0.14
N ARG A 489 -10.82 22.16 -0.60
CA ARG A 489 -11.59 21.28 0.29
C ARG A 489 -10.91 19.96 0.63
N GLU A 490 -9.83 19.58 -0.07
CA GLU A 490 -9.19 18.26 0.02
C GLU A 490 -7.71 18.33 0.40
N GLN A 491 -7.31 19.35 1.17
CA GLN A 491 -5.90 19.62 1.48
C GLN A 491 -5.15 18.43 2.07
N ALA A 492 -5.81 17.61 2.91
CA ALA A 492 -5.21 16.39 3.46
C ALA A 492 -4.89 15.34 2.37
N ASP A 493 -5.77 15.14 1.39
CA ASP A 493 -5.50 14.20 0.29
C ASP A 493 -4.40 14.74 -0.64
N TYR A 494 -4.33 16.07 -0.82
CA TYR A 494 -3.20 16.72 -1.49
C TYR A 494 -1.88 16.55 -0.74
N ALA A 495 -1.91 16.62 0.60
CA ALA A 495 -0.73 16.35 1.43
C ALA A 495 -0.19 14.93 1.16
N ILE A 496 -1.06 13.90 1.19
CA ILE A 496 -0.67 12.53 0.80
C ILE A 496 -0.05 12.51 -0.58
N TRP A 497 -0.72 13.10 -1.58
CA TRP A 497 -0.27 13.04 -2.97
C TRP A 497 1.09 13.71 -3.16
N ARG A 498 1.33 14.88 -2.55
CA ARG A 498 2.63 15.57 -2.60
C ARG A 498 3.72 14.79 -1.87
N THR A 499 3.41 14.25 -0.68
CA THR A 499 4.35 13.41 0.06
C THR A 499 4.71 12.13 -0.68
N ALA A 500 3.73 11.44 -1.26
CA ALA A 500 3.98 10.26 -2.08
C ALA A 500 4.83 10.60 -3.30
N ASN A 501 4.61 11.75 -3.94
CA ASN A 501 5.45 12.21 -5.05
C ASN A 501 6.90 12.52 -4.61
N ALA A 502 7.08 13.16 -3.45
CA ALA A 502 8.39 13.40 -2.87
C ALA A 502 9.14 12.09 -2.61
N MET A 503 8.45 11.09 -2.06
CA MET A 503 9.01 9.77 -1.87
C MET A 503 9.29 9.04 -3.18
N LEU A 504 8.42 9.18 -4.19
CA LEU A 504 8.63 8.59 -5.51
C LEU A 504 9.91 9.16 -6.14
N ASP A 505 10.18 10.46 -6.01
CA ASP A 505 11.45 11.07 -6.46
C ASP A 505 12.66 10.41 -5.79
N VAL A 506 12.60 10.18 -4.47
CA VAL A 506 13.67 9.46 -3.75
C VAL A 506 13.85 8.05 -4.31
N ARG A 507 12.77 7.28 -4.43
CA ARG A 507 12.83 5.86 -4.85
C ARG A 507 13.28 5.70 -6.30
N VAL A 508 12.82 6.58 -7.19
CA VAL A 508 13.25 6.61 -8.60
C VAL A 508 14.72 6.99 -8.70
N TRP A 509 15.15 8.02 -7.96
CA TRP A 509 16.57 8.40 -7.94
C TRP A 509 17.46 7.24 -7.48
N MET A 510 17.12 6.62 -6.34
CA MET A 510 17.88 5.47 -5.84
C MET A 510 17.91 4.32 -6.84
N MET A 511 16.79 4.03 -7.51
CA MET A 511 16.70 2.97 -8.52
C MET A 511 17.66 3.25 -9.67
N ARG A 512 17.67 4.49 -10.18
CA ARG A 512 18.56 4.91 -11.26
C ARG A 512 20.02 4.75 -10.87
N GLU A 513 20.40 5.27 -9.71
CA GLU A 513 21.77 5.16 -9.19
C GLU A 513 22.18 3.71 -9.00
N GLU A 514 21.31 2.85 -8.47
CA GLU A 514 21.63 1.45 -8.28
C GLU A 514 21.78 0.71 -9.61
N VAL A 515 20.94 0.99 -10.61
CA VAL A 515 21.07 0.43 -11.97
C VAL A 515 22.38 0.89 -12.62
N ILE A 516 22.66 2.19 -12.64
CA ILE A 516 23.88 2.77 -13.22
C ILE A 516 25.11 2.15 -12.55
N ARG A 517 25.15 2.18 -11.21
CA ARG A 517 26.27 1.62 -10.44
C ARG A 517 26.48 0.14 -10.72
N LYS A 518 25.42 -0.66 -10.86
CA LYS A 518 25.52 -2.08 -11.21
C LYS A 518 26.04 -2.28 -12.63
N MET A 519 25.61 -1.45 -13.58
CA MET A 519 26.09 -1.53 -14.96
C MET A 519 27.57 -1.12 -15.07
N GLU A 520 27.98 -0.04 -14.41
CA GLU A 520 29.36 0.46 -14.44
C GLU A 520 30.36 -0.46 -13.72
N ASN A 521 29.99 -1.03 -12.56
CA ASN A 521 30.87 -1.91 -11.78
C ASN A 521 30.75 -3.40 -12.18
N GLY A 522 29.82 -3.73 -13.08
CA GLY A 522 29.32 -5.09 -13.31
C GLY A 522 29.94 -5.86 -14.47
N GLU A 523 31.01 -5.37 -15.10
CA GLU A 523 31.57 -6.01 -16.31
C GLU A 523 32.08 -7.46 -16.06
N GLY A 524 32.28 -7.89 -14.81
CA GLY A 524 32.71 -9.27 -14.46
C GLY A 524 31.87 -10.05 -13.44
N TRP A 525 30.87 -9.45 -12.78
CA TRP A 525 30.18 -10.05 -11.61
C TRP A 525 28.67 -10.27 -11.78
N LEU A 526 28.06 -9.66 -12.80
CA LEU A 526 26.64 -9.84 -13.08
C LEU A 526 26.41 -11.14 -13.87
N SER A 527 25.38 -11.89 -13.51
CA SER A 527 24.90 -12.97 -14.37
C SER A 527 24.39 -12.40 -15.71
N VAL A 528 24.35 -13.24 -16.75
CA VAL A 528 23.78 -12.86 -18.06
C VAL A 528 22.33 -12.37 -17.87
N GLU A 529 21.55 -13.08 -17.06
CA GLU A 529 20.16 -12.73 -16.77
C GLU A 529 20.03 -11.37 -16.09
N GLU A 530 20.92 -11.06 -15.14
CA GLU A 530 20.90 -9.77 -14.44
C GLU A 530 21.31 -8.62 -15.36
N ARG A 531 22.33 -8.83 -16.20
CA ARG A 531 22.76 -7.85 -17.21
C ARG A 531 21.66 -7.56 -18.22
N ASP A 532 21.03 -8.61 -18.77
CA ASP A 532 19.91 -8.46 -19.70
C ASP A 532 18.73 -7.73 -19.05
N ARG A 533 18.49 -7.97 -17.76
CA ARG A 533 17.46 -7.25 -17.01
C ARG A 533 17.79 -5.77 -16.89
N LEU A 534 19.00 -5.41 -16.48
CA LEU A 534 19.41 -4.01 -16.34
C LEU A 534 19.39 -3.26 -17.68
N ASN A 535 19.81 -3.92 -18.78
CA ASN A 535 19.70 -3.36 -20.13
C ASN A 535 18.24 -3.05 -20.50
N ALA A 536 17.31 -3.95 -20.17
CA ALA A 536 15.88 -3.70 -20.40
C ALA A 536 15.35 -2.48 -19.63
N PHE A 537 15.92 -2.12 -18.47
CA PHE A 537 15.58 -0.86 -17.77
C PHE A 537 16.08 0.38 -18.52
N VAL A 538 17.26 0.29 -19.14
CA VAL A 538 17.81 1.39 -19.95
C VAL A 538 16.98 1.56 -21.22
N GLU A 539 16.70 0.47 -21.94
CA GLU A 539 15.88 0.47 -23.17
C GLU A 539 14.46 0.98 -22.91
N ALA A 540 13.87 0.62 -21.76
CA ALA A 540 12.58 1.12 -21.35
C ALA A 540 12.62 2.61 -20.92
N GLY A 541 13.78 3.27 -20.85
CA GLY A 541 13.90 4.65 -20.42
C GLY A 541 13.64 4.85 -18.92
N CYS A 542 13.92 3.84 -18.09
CA CYS A 542 13.79 3.94 -16.63
C CYS A 542 14.96 4.70 -15.97
N VAL A 543 16.09 4.81 -16.67
CA VAL A 543 17.35 5.38 -16.16
C VAL A 543 17.59 6.82 -16.66
N GLY A 544 16.82 7.28 -17.65
CA GLY A 544 17.00 8.56 -18.36
C GLY A 544 16.41 9.80 -17.72
#